data_AF-A0A7S6MMU6-F1
#
_entry.id   AF-A0A7S6MMU6-F1
#
_cell.length_a   1.000
_cell.length_b   1.000
_cell.length_c   1.000
_cell.angle_alpha   90.00
_cell.angle_beta   90.00
_cell.angle_gamma   90.00
#
_symmetry.space_group_name_H-M   'P 1'
#
loop_
_entity.id
_entity.type
_entity.pdbx_description
1 polymer ?
#
loop_
_entity_poly.entity_id
_entity_poly.type
_entity_poly.pdbx_seq_one_letter_code
_entity_poly.pdbx_strand_id
1 'polypeptide(L)'
;MFAKLRLYSVVILLLAFGIGLTLYKHFALGFPLSPDDKKSLWTIEARIDFVARGDPVIVSFALPPQTPTVVFMEEDFASSDYGFSEMTSSPTGRRAQWSKRTASGPQTAYYRLSMYEIDRLAHPPVAADLPPELEKPEFDEVLKTAATTLLDQVRSRSANTEIFTRELITTLNSKAPSQNLSLLINEQSSEDYKTHLIINLLALEGISARIVRGLYLEDGRRRQSLSNFVEVYIGNEWLLFNQNTGKSGKPKKLLVWQRGDQSLLDVVGGKNSQISFSIIRNVYSARDLVVHDQMNKQAGIIDFSIYSLPIEQQNAFKMILLLPIGALIVVIMRLLIGLRTSGTFMPILIALALIQTTLLTGIIIFLTVVGTGLLIRSYLSRLNLLFVARISAVIIVVIAIIASISILSNKLGLDQAMTVTFFPMIILSWTIERMSVLWEEDGPREVFIQGGGSLLTAVIAYIFMTNRTIEYLTFNFPELMLVNLALILILGQYTGYRLSELYRFHALERRNVAGKR
;
A
#
# COMPACT_ATOMS: atom_id res chain seq x y z
N MET A 1 -16.90 27.33 40.12
CA MET A 1 -15.43 27.31 40.28
C MET A 1 -14.87 25.87 40.25
N PHE A 2 -15.39 24.95 41.06
CA PHE A 2 -14.94 23.54 41.11
C PHE A 2 -14.98 22.76 39.78
N ALA A 3 -16.00 22.96 38.94
CA ALA A 3 -16.09 22.25 37.65
C ALA A 3 -14.99 22.65 36.65
N LYS A 4 -14.63 23.95 36.59
CA LYS A 4 -13.50 24.42 35.77
C LYS A 4 -12.18 23.87 36.30
N LEU A 5 -11.98 23.90 37.62
CA LEU A 5 -10.78 23.38 38.27
C LEU A 5 -10.58 21.87 37.99
N ARG A 6 -11.65 21.07 38.08
CA ARG A 6 -11.63 19.64 37.75
C ARG A 6 -11.26 19.38 36.28
N LEU A 7 -11.78 20.18 35.34
CA LEU A 7 -11.41 20.02 33.93
C LEU A 7 -9.94 20.40 33.69
N TYR A 8 -9.45 21.50 34.25
CA TYR A 8 -8.04 21.85 34.13
C TYR A 8 -7.10 20.80 34.72
N SER A 9 -7.45 20.18 35.85
CA SER A 9 -6.66 19.07 36.40
C SER A 9 -6.62 17.85 35.47
N VAL A 10 -7.75 17.50 34.83
CA VAL A 10 -7.80 16.40 33.86
C VAL A 10 -6.96 16.72 32.62
N VAL A 11 -7.07 17.95 32.10
CA VAL A 11 -6.28 18.43 30.95
C VAL A 11 -4.77 18.37 31.25
N ILE A 12 -4.35 18.86 32.41
CA ILE A 12 -2.93 18.84 32.82
C ILE A 12 -2.43 17.40 32.94
N LEU A 13 -3.24 16.50 33.52
CA LEU A 13 -2.88 15.09 33.66
C LEU A 13 -2.74 14.42 32.29
N LEU A 14 -3.68 14.65 31.37
CA LEU A 14 -3.62 14.11 30.01
C LEU A 14 -2.41 14.64 29.23
N LEU A 15 -2.10 15.94 29.34
CA LEU A 15 -0.91 16.53 28.72
C LEU A 15 0.37 15.96 29.31
N ALA A 16 0.49 15.91 30.63
CA ALA A 16 1.67 15.39 31.31
C ALA A 16 1.91 13.91 30.97
N PHE A 17 0.85 13.10 30.93
CA PHE A 17 0.97 11.69 30.61
C PHE A 17 1.29 11.45 29.13
N GLY A 18 0.60 12.15 28.21
CA GLY A 18 0.85 12.04 26.77
C GLY A 18 2.26 12.49 26.39
N ILE A 19 2.68 13.68 26.84
CA ILE A 19 4.02 14.22 26.58
C ILE A 19 5.08 13.37 27.29
N GLY A 20 4.84 12.97 28.55
CA GLY A 20 5.77 12.15 29.34
C GLY A 20 6.08 10.81 28.67
N LEU A 21 5.07 10.10 28.18
CA LEU A 21 5.27 8.85 27.45
C LEU A 21 5.98 9.06 26.10
N THR A 22 5.64 10.13 25.36
CA THR A 22 6.34 10.47 24.11
C THR A 22 7.83 10.76 24.36
N LEU A 23 8.16 11.53 25.39
CA LEU A 23 9.55 11.83 25.75
C LEU A 23 10.29 10.58 26.26
N TYR A 24 9.61 9.71 27.02
CA TYR A 24 10.18 8.43 27.42
C TYR A 24 10.53 7.56 26.19
N LYS A 25 9.62 7.42 25.22
CA LYS A 25 9.93 6.72 23.97
C LYS A 25 11.07 7.37 23.18
N HIS A 26 11.12 8.71 23.14
CA HIS A 26 12.17 9.41 22.42
C HIS A 26 13.55 9.21 23.05
N PHE A 27 13.68 9.39 24.38
CA PHE A 27 14.97 9.36 25.07
C PHE A 27 15.40 7.96 25.51
N ALA A 28 14.48 7.12 26.00
CA ALA A 28 14.81 5.80 26.52
C ALA A 28 14.81 4.72 25.42
N LEU A 29 13.90 4.82 24.44
CA LEU A 29 13.76 3.85 23.37
C LEU A 29 14.35 4.32 22.02
N GLY A 30 14.80 5.58 21.93
CA GLY A 30 15.52 6.09 20.76
C GLY A 30 14.65 6.61 19.60
N PHE A 31 13.32 6.54 19.70
CA PHE A 31 12.43 6.88 18.58
C PHE A 31 12.61 8.34 18.13
N PRO A 32 12.93 8.63 16.86
CA PRO A 32 13.15 10.00 16.39
C PRO A 32 11.84 10.80 16.28
N LEU A 33 11.86 12.08 16.66
CA LEU A 33 10.69 12.96 16.55
C LEU A 33 10.47 13.51 15.13
N SER A 34 11.49 13.44 14.26
CA SER A 34 11.43 13.92 12.88
C SER A 34 11.55 12.76 11.87
N PRO A 35 10.78 12.78 10.76
CA PRO A 35 10.85 11.77 9.72
C PRO A 35 12.12 11.81 8.84
N ASP A 36 12.97 12.84 8.95
CA ASP A 36 14.07 13.10 8.00
C ASP A 36 15.45 12.52 8.38
N ASP A 37 15.61 11.97 9.58
CA ASP A 37 16.90 11.49 10.09
C ASP A 37 17.21 10.01 9.78
N LYS A 38 16.84 9.51 8.60
CA LYS A 38 16.48 8.08 8.49
C LYS A 38 16.94 7.32 7.24
N LYS A 39 17.30 6.05 7.46
CA LYS A 39 17.46 5.03 6.41
C LYS A 39 16.11 4.35 6.15
N SER A 40 15.89 3.93 4.90
CA SER A 40 14.66 3.26 4.50
C SER A 40 14.74 1.78 4.88
N LEU A 41 13.91 1.36 5.83
CA LEU A 41 13.67 -0.05 6.11
C LEU A 41 12.52 -0.52 5.22
N TRP A 42 12.77 -1.55 4.45
CA TRP A 42 11.76 -2.26 3.69
C TRP A 42 11.34 -3.48 4.51
N THR A 43 10.06 -3.53 4.88
CA THR A 43 9.45 -4.74 5.44
C THR A 43 8.70 -5.44 4.31
N ILE A 44 9.14 -6.65 3.99
CA ILE A 44 8.58 -7.50 2.94
C ILE A 44 7.90 -8.68 3.63
N GLU A 45 6.62 -8.87 3.35
CA GLU A 45 5.84 -10.00 3.85
C GLU A 45 5.43 -10.88 2.65
N ALA A 46 5.87 -12.14 2.68
CA ALA A 46 5.43 -13.18 1.77
C ALA A 46 4.28 -13.95 2.43
N ARG A 47 3.11 -13.91 1.82
CA ARG A 47 1.92 -14.65 2.23
C ARG A 47 1.72 -15.83 1.28
N ILE A 48 1.71 -17.03 1.85
CA ILE A 48 1.53 -18.29 1.13
C ILE A 48 0.15 -18.85 1.49
N ASP A 49 -0.79 -18.84 0.56
CA ASP A 49 -2.12 -19.44 0.77
C ASP A 49 -2.22 -20.78 0.03
N PHE A 50 -2.80 -21.79 0.67
CA PHE A 50 -3.05 -23.10 0.06
C PHE A 50 -4.26 -23.80 0.71
N VAL A 51 -4.79 -24.83 0.07
CA VAL A 51 -5.90 -25.64 0.63
C VAL A 51 -5.38 -27.02 1.00
N ALA A 52 -5.38 -27.34 2.30
CA ALA A 52 -4.93 -28.62 2.83
C ALA A 52 -6.02 -29.70 2.73
N ARG A 53 -5.59 -30.95 2.52
CA ARG A 53 -6.49 -32.09 2.23
C ARG A 53 -6.82 -32.99 3.44
N GLY A 54 -6.25 -32.71 4.61
CA GLY A 54 -6.36 -33.57 5.81
C GLY A 54 -5.10 -34.40 6.09
N ASP A 55 -4.18 -34.46 5.13
CA ASP A 55 -2.89 -35.17 5.24
C ASP A 55 -1.78 -34.29 5.86
N PRO A 56 -0.61 -34.87 6.19
CA PRO A 56 0.56 -34.08 6.56
C PRO A 56 0.93 -33.08 5.47
N VAL A 57 1.12 -31.82 5.87
CA VAL A 57 1.47 -30.72 4.98
C VAL A 57 2.93 -30.35 5.18
N ILE A 58 3.63 -30.15 4.07
CA ILE A 58 4.98 -29.58 4.03
C ILE A 58 4.98 -28.45 3.01
N VAL A 59 5.31 -27.24 3.46
CA VAL A 59 5.48 -26.06 2.62
C VAL A 59 6.95 -25.70 2.61
N SER A 60 7.58 -25.70 1.43
CA SER A 60 8.98 -25.32 1.23
C SER A 60 9.05 -24.06 0.38
N PHE A 61 9.67 -23.00 0.89
CA PHE A 61 9.73 -21.68 0.26
C PHE A 61 11.18 -21.20 0.14
N ALA A 62 11.55 -20.66 -1.02
CA ALA A 62 12.88 -20.08 -1.24
C ALA A 62 12.98 -18.70 -0.57
N LEU A 63 13.99 -18.55 0.30
CA LEU A 63 14.29 -17.31 1.00
C LEU A 63 15.32 -16.48 0.21
N PRO A 64 15.29 -15.15 0.34
CA PRO A 64 16.24 -14.30 -0.35
C PRO A 64 17.66 -14.53 0.14
N PRO A 65 18.66 -14.55 -0.76
CA PRO A 65 20.05 -14.68 -0.35
C PRO A 65 20.51 -13.40 0.35
N GLN A 66 21.36 -13.55 1.36
CA GLN A 66 22.05 -12.41 1.94
C GLN A 66 23.01 -11.85 0.89
N THR A 67 22.89 -10.56 0.57
CA THR A 67 23.76 -9.89 -0.40
C THR A 67 24.51 -8.75 0.28
N PRO A 68 25.72 -8.38 -0.16
CA PRO A 68 26.50 -7.31 0.47
C PRO A 68 25.79 -5.94 0.53
N THR A 69 24.83 -5.71 -0.37
CA THR A 69 24.06 -4.47 -0.50
C THR A 69 22.83 -4.43 0.41
N VAL A 70 22.43 -5.59 0.96
CA VAL A 70 21.18 -5.74 1.73
C VAL A 70 21.50 -6.34 3.09
N VAL A 71 21.15 -5.62 4.15
CA VAL A 71 21.26 -6.15 5.52
C VAL A 71 19.88 -6.56 6.01
N PHE A 72 19.77 -7.82 6.42
CA PHE A 72 18.59 -8.36 7.08
C PHE A 72 18.64 -7.94 8.55
N MET A 73 17.56 -7.32 9.02
CA MET A 73 17.40 -6.88 10.41
C MET A 73 16.69 -7.93 11.23
N GLU A 74 15.56 -8.41 10.72
CA GLU A 74 14.68 -9.31 11.42
C GLU A 74 14.01 -10.23 10.41
N GLU A 75 13.94 -11.50 10.78
CA GLU A 75 13.24 -12.53 10.03
C GLU A 75 12.26 -13.20 10.96
N ASP A 76 10.97 -13.09 10.63
CA ASP A 76 9.89 -13.70 11.38
C ASP A 76 9.18 -14.71 10.47
N PHE A 77 8.92 -15.88 11.04
CA PHE A 77 8.31 -17.03 10.36
C PHE A 77 6.87 -17.27 10.84
N ALA A 78 6.22 -16.22 11.36
CA ALA A 78 4.86 -16.08 11.85
C ALA A 78 3.86 -17.14 11.34
N SER A 79 3.87 -18.32 11.97
CA SER A 79 2.89 -19.40 11.76
C SER A 79 2.91 -20.27 13.02
N SER A 80 2.24 -19.80 14.07
CA SER A 80 2.26 -20.38 15.43
C SER A 80 1.92 -21.88 15.50
N ASP A 81 1.18 -22.39 14.51
CA ASP A 81 0.65 -23.75 14.50
C ASP A 81 1.42 -24.71 13.58
N TYR A 82 2.54 -24.27 13.00
CA TYR A 82 3.40 -25.07 12.12
C TYR A 82 4.77 -25.30 12.77
N GLY A 83 5.32 -26.51 12.60
CA GLY A 83 6.72 -26.77 12.88
C GLY A 83 7.60 -26.11 11.82
N PHE A 84 8.62 -25.37 12.24
CA PHE A 84 9.49 -24.61 11.35
C PHE A 84 10.91 -25.19 11.33
N SER A 85 11.50 -25.28 10.13
CA SER A 85 12.92 -25.59 9.95
C SER A 85 13.51 -24.77 8.81
N GLU A 86 14.69 -24.19 9.04
CA GLU A 86 15.46 -23.53 8.00
C GLU A 86 16.51 -24.50 7.43
N MET A 87 16.57 -24.62 6.11
CA MET A 87 17.57 -25.41 5.41
C MET A 87 18.62 -24.46 4.80
N THR A 88 19.71 -24.27 5.53
CA THR A 88 20.80 -23.35 5.14
C THR A 88 21.92 -24.06 4.32
N SER A 89 21.96 -25.40 4.33
CA SER A 89 23.06 -26.20 3.73
C SER A 89 22.75 -26.82 2.36
N SER A 90 21.66 -26.42 1.69
CA SER A 90 21.39 -26.91 0.33
C SER A 90 22.34 -26.22 -0.67
N PRO A 91 22.87 -26.91 -1.71
CA PRO A 91 23.65 -26.31 -2.80
C PRO A 91 22.93 -25.19 -3.58
N THR A 92 21.71 -24.87 -3.16
CA THR A 92 20.65 -24.32 -3.99
C THR A 92 20.02 -23.07 -3.38
N GLY A 93 20.64 -22.54 -2.33
CA GLY A 93 20.18 -21.40 -1.58
C GLY A 93 19.37 -21.77 -0.34
N ARG A 94 19.04 -20.73 0.42
CA ARG A 94 18.39 -20.79 1.72
C ARG A 94 16.89 -21.03 1.56
N ARG A 95 16.32 -21.99 2.29
CA ARG A 95 14.87 -22.30 2.23
C ARG A 95 14.23 -22.40 3.61
N ALA A 96 13.00 -21.93 3.72
CA ALA A 96 12.14 -22.11 4.87
C ALA A 96 11.20 -23.29 4.63
N GLN A 97 11.01 -24.13 5.65
CA GLN A 97 10.09 -25.25 5.60
C GLN A 97 9.12 -25.18 6.79
N TRP A 98 7.82 -25.12 6.49
CA TRP A 98 6.75 -25.27 7.47
C TRP A 98 6.13 -26.65 7.35
N SER A 99 5.93 -27.32 8.47
CA SER A 99 5.41 -28.69 8.53
C SER A 99 4.27 -28.80 9.54
N LYS A 100 3.21 -29.53 9.20
CA LYS A 100 2.08 -29.78 10.11
C LYS A 100 1.51 -31.16 9.84
N ARG A 101 1.33 -31.95 10.90
CA ARG A 101 0.93 -33.36 10.79
C ARG A 101 -0.49 -33.55 10.26
N THR A 102 -1.39 -32.65 10.61
CA THR A 102 -2.79 -32.66 10.17
C THR A 102 -3.27 -31.23 9.95
N ALA A 103 -3.71 -30.93 8.73
CA ALA A 103 -4.29 -29.65 8.36
C ALA A 103 -5.41 -29.87 7.35
N SER A 104 -6.53 -29.15 7.49
CA SER A 104 -7.67 -29.24 6.58
C SER A 104 -8.20 -27.84 6.24
N GLY A 105 -8.77 -27.70 5.05
CA GLY A 105 -9.33 -26.43 4.59
C GLY A 105 -8.27 -25.40 4.19
N PRO A 106 -8.65 -24.11 4.09
CA PRO A 106 -7.74 -23.03 3.75
C PRO A 106 -6.68 -22.84 4.84
N GLN A 107 -5.42 -22.75 4.43
CA GLN A 107 -4.27 -22.54 5.29
C GLN A 107 -3.43 -21.39 4.73
N THR A 108 -2.79 -20.64 5.64
CA THR A 108 -1.90 -19.55 5.28
C THR A 108 -0.63 -19.62 6.12
N ALA A 109 0.52 -19.50 5.46
CA ALA A 109 1.82 -19.34 6.10
C ALA A 109 2.40 -17.96 5.76
N TYR A 110 3.15 -17.38 6.68
CA TYR A 110 3.77 -16.06 6.52
C TYR A 110 5.28 -16.12 6.74
N TYR A 111 6.00 -15.39 5.90
CA TYR A 111 7.41 -15.06 6.10
C TYR A 111 7.56 -13.55 6.00
N ARG A 112 8.18 -12.94 7.02
CA ARG A 112 8.40 -11.49 7.09
C ARG A 112 9.90 -11.24 7.19
N LEU A 113 10.38 -10.38 6.30
CA LEU A 113 11.76 -9.92 6.27
C LEU A 113 11.78 -8.40 6.40
N SER A 114 12.47 -7.90 7.42
CA SER A 114 12.81 -6.49 7.56
C SER A 114 14.25 -6.27 7.10
N MET A 115 14.47 -5.41 6.11
CA MET A 115 15.80 -5.16 5.55
C MET A 115 16.02 -3.68 5.22
N TYR A 116 17.27 -3.24 5.17
CA TYR A 116 17.63 -1.94 4.61
C TYR A 116 18.74 -2.10 3.58
N GLU A 117 18.72 -1.24 2.56
CA GLU A 117 19.77 -1.17 1.56
C GLU A 117 20.91 -0.28 2.06
N ILE A 118 22.15 -0.74 1.88
CA ILE A 118 23.34 0.06 2.13
C ILE A 118 23.82 0.64 0.80
N ASP A 119 23.86 1.97 0.73
CA ASP A 119 24.48 2.72 -0.36
C ASP A 119 26.02 2.67 -0.21
N ARG A 120 26.60 1.46 -0.30
CA ARG A 120 28.05 1.31 -0.43
C ARG A 120 28.38 1.18 -1.91
N LEU A 121 28.91 2.28 -2.46
CA LEU A 121 29.75 2.23 -3.65
C LEU A 121 30.95 1.31 -3.35
N ALA A 122 31.20 0.39 -4.27
CA ALA A 122 32.37 -0.50 -4.31
C ALA A 122 32.43 -1.58 -3.21
N HIS A 123 31.88 -2.75 -3.48
CA HIS A 123 32.60 -4.01 -3.30
C HIS A 123 32.56 -4.76 -4.64
N PRO A 124 33.58 -5.57 -4.99
CA PRO A 124 33.60 -6.32 -6.25
C PRO A 124 32.34 -7.18 -6.36
N PRO A 125 31.90 -7.52 -7.59
CA PRO A 125 30.90 -8.56 -7.74
C PRO A 125 31.32 -9.76 -6.87
N VAL A 126 30.38 -10.27 -6.07
CA VAL A 126 30.53 -11.55 -5.37
C VAL A 126 31.22 -12.48 -6.37
N ALA A 127 32.37 -13.04 -5.97
CA ALA A 127 33.25 -13.83 -6.82
C ALA A 127 32.40 -14.64 -7.81
N ALA A 128 32.66 -14.45 -9.10
CA ALA A 128 31.87 -15.07 -10.16
C ALA A 128 31.71 -16.56 -9.84
N ASP A 129 30.52 -16.93 -9.35
CA ASP A 129 30.08 -18.32 -9.37
C ASP A 129 30.28 -18.74 -10.82
N LEU A 130 31.12 -19.75 -11.03
CA LEU A 130 31.36 -20.31 -12.35
C LEU A 130 30.00 -20.57 -13.00
N PRO A 131 29.82 -20.22 -14.28
CA PRO A 131 28.56 -20.49 -14.95
C PRO A 131 28.20 -21.97 -14.75
N PRO A 132 26.94 -22.28 -14.43
CA PRO A 132 26.52 -23.66 -14.30
C PRO A 132 26.86 -24.41 -15.60
N GLU A 133 27.18 -25.69 -15.47
CA GLU A 133 27.47 -26.53 -16.62
C GLU A 133 26.28 -26.49 -17.59
N LEU A 134 26.58 -26.25 -18.86
CA LEU A 134 25.57 -26.11 -19.90
C LEU A 134 24.97 -27.47 -20.23
N GLU A 135 23.83 -27.78 -19.63
CA GLU A 135 23.01 -28.91 -20.07
C GLU A 135 22.24 -28.52 -21.34
N LYS A 136 22.47 -29.26 -22.43
CA LYS A 136 21.74 -29.02 -23.67
C LYS A 136 20.31 -29.54 -23.51
N PRO A 137 19.28 -28.70 -23.70
CA PRO A 137 17.90 -29.13 -23.54
C PRO A 137 17.52 -30.15 -24.62
N GLU A 138 16.77 -31.17 -24.22
CA GLU A 138 16.14 -32.10 -25.15
C GLU A 138 14.83 -31.49 -25.68
N PHE A 139 14.81 -31.21 -26.98
CA PHE A 139 13.60 -30.82 -27.69
C PHE A 139 13.14 -31.97 -28.57
N ASP A 140 11.81 -32.18 -28.63
CA ASP A 140 11.19 -33.01 -29.66
C ASP A 140 11.56 -32.46 -31.06
N GLU A 141 11.63 -33.32 -32.09
CA GLU A 141 12.16 -32.97 -33.42
C GLU A 141 11.45 -31.75 -34.04
N VAL A 142 10.13 -31.67 -33.85
CA VAL A 142 9.30 -30.55 -34.33
C VAL A 142 9.67 -29.25 -33.62
N LEU A 143 9.77 -29.29 -32.29
CA LEU A 143 10.13 -28.12 -31.47
C LEU A 143 11.56 -27.69 -31.71
N LYS A 144 12.48 -28.65 -31.92
CA LYS A 144 13.88 -28.39 -32.24
C LYS A 144 14.00 -27.62 -33.55
N THR A 145 13.27 -28.01 -34.59
CA THR A 145 13.27 -27.33 -35.90
C THR A 145 12.71 -25.91 -35.78
N ALA A 146 11.64 -25.73 -35.02
CA ALA A 146 11.08 -24.41 -34.74
C ALA A 146 12.06 -23.52 -33.96
N ALA A 147 12.72 -24.08 -32.94
CA ALA A 147 13.73 -23.41 -32.13
C ALA A 147 14.95 -22.99 -32.96
N THR A 148 15.54 -23.88 -33.77
CA THR A 148 16.71 -23.55 -34.59
C THR A 148 16.38 -22.47 -35.63
N THR A 149 15.21 -22.54 -36.26
CA THR A 149 14.77 -21.52 -37.23
C THR A 149 14.62 -20.14 -36.57
N LEU A 150 14.08 -20.11 -35.34
CA LEU A 150 13.98 -18.88 -34.55
C LEU A 150 15.36 -18.34 -34.19
N LEU A 151 16.27 -19.21 -33.74
CA LEU A 151 17.63 -18.84 -33.36
C LEU A 151 18.42 -18.29 -34.56
N ASP A 152 18.31 -18.89 -35.74
CA ASP A 152 18.95 -18.39 -36.97
C ASP A 152 18.44 -16.99 -37.35
N GLN A 153 17.14 -16.76 -37.23
CA GLN A 153 16.54 -15.44 -37.47
C GLN A 153 17.09 -14.40 -36.47
N VAL A 154 17.14 -14.72 -35.18
CA VAL A 154 17.67 -13.82 -34.15
C VAL A 154 19.17 -13.56 -34.38
N ARG A 155 19.94 -14.61 -34.69
CA ARG A 155 21.38 -14.54 -34.97
C ARG A 155 21.66 -13.58 -36.12
N SER A 156 20.92 -13.67 -37.22
CA SER A 156 21.07 -12.78 -38.39
C SER A 156 20.86 -11.28 -38.10
N ARG A 157 20.18 -10.95 -36.99
CA ARG A 157 19.86 -9.58 -36.56
C ARG A 157 20.69 -9.10 -35.37
N SER A 158 21.63 -9.91 -34.91
CA SER A 158 22.40 -9.65 -33.69
C SER A 158 23.91 -9.65 -33.97
N ALA A 159 24.64 -8.77 -33.29
CA ALA A 159 26.10 -8.62 -33.46
C ALA A 159 26.93 -9.18 -32.28
N ASN A 160 26.31 -9.40 -31.11
CA ASN A 160 26.95 -9.91 -29.91
C ASN A 160 25.92 -10.60 -28.99
N THR A 161 26.38 -11.28 -27.94
CA THR A 161 25.53 -12.03 -26.99
C THR A 161 24.48 -11.17 -26.29
N GLU A 162 24.79 -9.91 -25.96
CA GLU A 162 23.83 -9.00 -25.31
C GLU A 162 22.68 -8.65 -26.26
N ILE A 163 23.00 -8.25 -27.50
CA ILE A 163 22.02 -7.94 -28.54
C ILE A 163 21.23 -9.18 -28.90
N PHE A 164 21.89 -10.34 -29.02
CA PHE A 164 21.24 -11.62 -29.29
C PHE A 164 20.19 -11.95 -28.21
N THR A 165 20.56 -11.83 -26.94
CA THR A 165 19.65 -12.09 -25.81
C THR A 165 18.45 -11.13 -25.83
N ARG A 166 18.70 -9.83 -26.05
CA ARG A 166 17.63 -8.83 -26.15
C ARG A 166 16.69 -9.11 -27.32
N GLU A 167 17.22 -9.41 -28.49
CA GLU A 167 16.43 -9.70 -29.69
C GLU A 167 15.63 -11.01 -29.53
N LEU A 168 16.22 -12.03 -28.92
CA LEU A 168 15.53 -13.28 -28.59
C LEU A 168 14.32 -13.01 -27.70
N ILE A 169 14.54 -12.32 -26.57
CA ILE A 169 13.47 -11.97 -25.63
C ILE A 169 12.41 -11.11 -26.31
N THR A 170 12.81 -10.11 -27.10
CA THR A 170 11.87 -9.22 -27.81
C THR A 170 11.02 -10.00 -28.82
N THR A 171 11.63 -10.94 -29.54
CA THR A 171 10.94 -11.79 -30.52
C THR A 171 9.93 -12.72 -29.84
N LEU A 172 10.30 -13.35 -28.72
CA LEU A 172 9.40 -14.19 -27.90
C LEU A 172 8.25 -13.40 -27.24
N ASN A 173 8.35 -12.07 -27.18
CA ASN A 173 7.32 -11.16 -26.64
C ASN A 173 6.56 -10.40 -27.75
N SER A 174 6.77 -10.75 -29.02
CA SER A 174 6.14 -10.06 -30.14
C SER A 174 4.61 -10.30 -30.18
N LYS A 175 3.85 -9.24 -30.49
CA LYS A 175 2.37 -9.30 -30.58
C LYS A 175 1.86 -10.02 -31.84
N ALA A 176 2.73 -10.27 -32.82
CA ALA A 176 2.42 -10.96 -34.06
C ALA A 176 3.41 -12.12 -34.24
N PRO A 177 3.21 -13.24 -33.51
CA PRO A 177 4.15 -14.34 -33.53
C PRO A 177 4.19 -15.05 -34.89
N SER A 178 5.38 -15.47 -35.33
CA SER A 178 5.52 -16.32 -36.51
C SER A 178 4.96 -17.72 -36.23
N GLN A 179 4.64 -18.49 -37.26
CA GLN A 179 4.09 -19.84 -37.11
C GLN A 179 4.99 -20.75 -36.25
N ASN A 180 6.31 -20.64 -36.40
CA ASN A 180 7.29 -21.38 -35.59
C ASN A 180 7.31 -20.92 -34.13
N LEU A 181 7.11 -19.62 -33.88
CA LEU A 181 7.03 -19.08 -32.53
C LEU A 181 5.76 -19.57 -31.81
N SER A 182 4.64 -19.65 -32.51
CA SER A 182 3.37 -20.15 -31.96
C SER A 182 3.42 -21.65 -31.57
N LEU A 183 4.37 -22.41 -32.13
CA LEU A 183 4.63 -23.80 -31.71
C LEU A 183 5.42 -23.87 -30.39
N LEU A 184 6.24 -22.85 -30.10
CA LEU A 184 7.08 -22.79 -28.92
C LEU A 184 6.38 -22.09 -27.74
N ILE A 185 5.55 -21.08 -28.02
CA ILE A 185 4.77 -20.33 -27.01
C ILE A 185 3.33 -20.23 -27.50
N ASN A 186 2.39 -20.68 -26.67
CA ASN A 186 0.97 -20.42 -26.88
C ASN A 186 0.46 -19.34 -25.92
N GLU A 187 -0.74 -18.80 -26.14
CA GLU A 187 -1.29 -17.72 -25.29
C GLU A 187 -1.59 -18.16 -23.84
N GLN A 188 -1.58 -19.46 -23.55
CA GLN A 188 -1.83 -20.03 -22.21
C GLN A 188 -0.54 -20.41 -21.48
N SER A 189 0.63 -20.23 -22.09
CA SER A 189 1.92 -20.55 -21.49
C SER A 189 2.14 -19.72 -20.22
N SER A 190 2.55 -20.37 -19.13
CA SER A 190 2.87 -19.67 -17.88
C SER A 190 4.13 -18.80 -18.03
N GLU A 191 4.25 -17.75 -17.22
CA GLU A 191 5.46 -16.90 -17.18
C GLU A 191 6.71 -17.73 -16.88
N ASP A 192 6.62 -18.74 -16.00
CA ASP A 192 7.73 -19.65 -15.68
C ASP A 192 8.11 -20.51 -16.90
N TYR A 193 7.15 -21.07 -17.64
CA TYR A 193 7.43 -21.83 -18.87
C TYR A 193 8.21 -20.98 -19.88
N LYS A 194 7.81 -19.71 -20.05
CA LYS A 194 8.50 -18.76 -20.92
C LYS A 194 9.94 -18.51 -20.47
N THR A 195 10.17 -18.35 -19.16
CA THR A 195 11.53 -18.17 -18.63
C THR A 195 12.40 -19.39 -18.95
N HIS A 196 11.91 -20.61 -18.70
CA HIS A 196 12.64 -21.84 -19.01
C HIS A 196 12.93 -21.97 -20.52
N LEU A 197 11.97 -21.62 -21.38
CA LEU A 197 12.18 -21.62 -22.82
C LEU A 197 13.31 -20.66 -23.24
N ILE A 198 13.37 -19.46 -22.65
CA ILE A 198 14.48 -18.52 -22.92
C ILE A 198 15.82 -19.13 -22.52
N ILE A 199 15.91 -19.73 -21.32
CA ILE A 199 17.14 -20.39 -20.85
C ILE A 199 17.54 -21.53 -21.79
N ASN A 200 16.59 -22.37 -22.20
CA ASN A 200 16.84 -23.49 -23.10
C ASN A 200 17.33 -23.01 -24.49
N LEU A 201 16.73 -21.96 -25.02
CA LEU A 201 17.13 -21.37 -26.30
C LEU A 201 18.53 -20.73 -26.23
N LEU A 202 18.89 -20.11 -25.11
CA LEU A 202 20.24 -19.60 -24.86
C LEU A 202 21.25 -20.75 -24.70
N ALA A 203 20.87 -21.83 -24.01
CA ALA A 203 21.71 -23.01 -23.84
C ALA A 203 22.00 -23.72 -25.18
N LEU A 204 21.05 -23.75 -26.12
CA LEU A 204 21.26 -24.26 -27.48
C LEU A 204 22.35 -23.47 -28.24
N GLU A 205 22.47 -22.18 -27.98
CA GLU A 205 23.51 -21.29 -28.54
C GLU A 205 24.83 -21.35 -27.75
N GLY A 206 24.92 -22.21 -26.73
CA GLY A 206 26.09 -22.31 -25.86
C GLY A 206 26.25 -21.12 -24.92
N ILE A 207 25.18 -20.38 -24.64
CA ILE A 207 25.17 -19.21 -23.77
C ILE A 207 24.68 -19.63 -22.38
N SER A 208 25.55 -19.50 -21.36
CA SER A 208 25.18 -19.80 -19.97
C SER A 208 24.23 -18.74 -19.43
N ALA A 209 23.05 -19.19 -19.02
CA ALA A 209 22.01 -18.34 -18.47
C ALA A 209 21.38 -18.97 -17.22
N ARG A 210 20.82 -18.15 -16.35
CA ARG A 210 20.07 -18.61 -15.17
C ARG A 210 18.82 -17.78 -14.91
N ILE A 211 17.81 -18.42 -14.31
CA ILE A 211 16.59 -17.75 -13.88
C ILE A 211 16.88 -16.86 -12.68
N VAL A 212 16.31 -15.66 -12.69
CA VAL A 212 16.33 -14.74 -11.55
C VAL A 212 14.92 -14.25 -11.28
N ARG A 213 14.44 -14.41 -10.05
CA ARG A 213 13.15 -13.88 -9.61
C ARG A 213 13.40 -12.62 -8.78
N GLY A 214 12.78 -11.51 -9.18
CA GLY A 214 12.98 -10.21 -8.55
C GLY A 214 11.67 -9.58 -8.05
N LEU A 215 11.77 -8.83 -6.96
CA LEU A 215 10.67 -8.09 -6.35
C LEU A 215 10.93 -6.59 -6.47
N TYR A 216 9.94 -5.84 -6.97
CA TYR A 216 10.04 -4.38 -7.04
C TYR A 216 9.66 -3.75 -5.69
N LEU A 217 10.61 -3.05 -5.09
CA LEU A 217 10.44 -2.34 -3.82
C LEU A 217 9.65 -1.05 -4.05
N GLU A 218 8.36 -1.11 -3.77
CA GLU A 218 7.43 0.02 -3.85
C GLU A 218 6.54 0.07 -2.61
N ASP A 219 6.44 1.25 -2.01
CA ASP A 219 5.69 1.46 -0.78
C ASP A 219 4.18 1.33 -1.00
N GLY A 220 3.47 0.74 -0.04
CA GLY A 220 2.01 0.63 -0.04
C GLY A 220 1.41 -0.37 -1.03
N ARG A 221 2.23 -1.10 -1.81
CA ARG A 221 1.72 -2.13 -2.74
C ARG A 221 1.42 -3.44 -2.01
N ARG A 222 0.27 -4.03 -2.37
CA ARG A 222 -0.22 -5.31 -1.83
C ARG A 222 -0.33 -6.34 -2.93
N ARG A 223 -0.13 -7.61 -2.56
CA ARG A 223 -0.31 -8.78 -3.43
C ARG A 223 0.50 -8.71 -4.73
N GLN A 224 1.76 -8.29 -4.63
CA GLN A 224 2.70 -8.36 -5.75
C GLN A 224 3.14 -9.81 -5.99
N SER A 225 3.43 -10.15 -7.25
CA SER A 225 4.15 -11.36 -7.62
C SER A 225 5.62 -11.03 -7.89
N LEU A 226 6.49 -12.06 -7.85
CA LEU A 226 7.85 -11.90 -8.36
C LEU A 226 7.81 -11.74 -9.88
N SER A 227 8.65 -10.85 -10.39
CA SER A 227 8.92 -10.72 -11.81
C SER A 227 10.10 -11.61 -12.17
N ASN A 228 9.97 -12.40 -13.23
CA ASN A 228 11.06 -13.24 -13.71
C ASN A 228 12.01 -12.45 -14.64
N PHE A 229 13.29 -12.74 -14.49
CA PHE A 229 14.42 -12.18 -15.22
C PHE A 229 15.34 -13.32 -15.63
N VAL A 230 16.22 -13.02 -16.59
CA VAL A 230 17.26 -13.94 -17.06
C VAL A 230 18.61 -13.26 -16.87
N GLU A 231 19.51 -13.88 -16.11
CA GLU A 231 20.92 -13.45 -16.07
C GLU A 231 21.70 -14.26 -17.10
N VAL A 232 22.50 -13.58 -17.91
CA VAL A 232 23.36 -14.19 -18.94
C VAL A 232 24.82 -13.89 -18.64
N TYR A 233 25.67 -14.90 -18.73
CA TYR A 233 27.10 -14.75 -18.50
C TYR A 233 27.80 -14.21 -19.76
N ILE A 234 28.29 -12.97 -19.71
CA ILE A 234 28.94 -12.26 -20.82
C ILE A 234 30.23 -11.61 -20.31
N GLY A 235 31.37 -11.87 -20.95
CA GLY A 235 32.60 -11.11 -20.69
C GLY A 235 33.08 -11.18 -19.23
N ASN A 236 32.87 -12.31 -18.55
CA ASN A 236 33.20 -12.54 -17.15
C ASN A 236 32.30 -11.82 -16.13
N GLU A 237 31.13 -11.35 -16.56
CA GLU A 237 30.10 -10.74 -15.73
C GLU A 237 28.71 -11.33 -16.01
N TRP A 238 27.83 -11.30 -15.01
CA TRP A 238 26.42 -11.67 -15.17
C TRP A 238 25.59 -10.44 -15.50
N LEU A 239 25.00 -10.41 -16.70
CA LEU A 239 24.13 -9.33 -17.15
C LEU A 239 22.66 -9.73 -17.01
N LEU A 240 21.88 -8.94 -16.27
CA LEU A 240 20.46 -9.17 -16.01
C LEU A 240 19.58 -8.62 -17.15
N PHE A 241 18.64 -9.42 -17.64
CA PHE A 241 17.65 -9.05 -18.65
C PHE A 241 16.23 -9.27 -18.11
N ASN A 242 15.34 -8.31 -18.33
CA ASN A 242 13.92 -8.46 -18.01
C ASN A 242 13.22 -9.35 -19.04
N GLN A 243 12.54 -10.42 -18.60
CA GLN A 243 11.98 -11.43 -19.52
C GLN A 243 10.89 -10.91 -20.45
N ASN A 244 10.21 -9.83 -20.09
CA ASN A 244 9.05 -9.32 -20.81
C ASN A 244 9.44 -8.18 -21.76
N THR A 245 10.53 -7.46 -21.46
CA THR A 245 10.94 -6.27 -22.22
C THR A 245 12.29 -6.41 -22.91
N GLY A 246 13.11 -7.40 -22.55
CA GLY A 246 14.47 -7.58 -23.08
C GLY A 246 15.47 -6.49 -22.66
N LYS A 247 15.07 -5.54 -21.79
CA LYS A 247 15.97 -4.49 -21.30
C LYS A 247 17.06 -5.11 -20.40
N SER A 248 18.31 -4.77 -20.68
CA SER A 248 19.48 -5.14 -19.87
C SER A 248 19.67 -4.18 -18.69
N GLY A 249 20.28 -4.70 -17.62
CA GLY A 249 20.67 -3.96 -16.42
C GLY A 249 19.69 -4.11 -15.25
N LYS A 250 20.23 -4.00 -14.02
CA LYS A 250 19.44 -4.08 -12.78
C LYS A 250 18.66 -2.78 -12.55
N PRO A 251 17.32 -2.80 -12.49
CA PRO A 251 16.52 -1.63 -12.11
C PRO A 251 16.84 -1.16 -10.67
N LYS A 252 16.82 0.16 -10.43
CA LYS A 252 17.22 0.76 -9.13
C LYS A 252 16.47 0.22 -7.91
N LYS A 253 15.21 -0.20 -8.05
CA LYS A 253 14.35 -0.67 -6.96
C LYS A 253 14.07 -2.18 -7.02
N LEU A 254 14.90 -2.94 -7.74
CA LEU A 254 14.73 -4.39 -7.86
C LEU A 254 15.53 -5.11 -6.78
N LEU A 255 14.83 -5.80 -5.88
CA LEU A 255 15.42 -6.78 -4.99
C LEU A 255 15.48 -8.13 -5.71
N VAL A 256 16.65 -8.75 -5.78
CA VAL A 256 16.76 -10.12 -6.29
C VAL A 256 16.37 -11.09 -5.18
N TRP A 257 15.25 -11.79 -5.35
CA TRP A 257 14.71 -12.73 -4.37
C TRP A 257 15.31 -14.12 -4.53
N GLN A 258 15.47 -14.61 -5.76
CA GLN A 258 15.98 -15.94 -6.00
C GLN A 258 16.82 -15.95 -7.28
N ARG A 259 17.88 -16.75 -7.27
CA ARG A 259 18.66 -17.10 -8.47
C ARG A 259 18.66 -18.61 -8.64
N GLY A 260 18.64 -19.07 -9.88
CA GLY A 260 18.64 -20.48 -10.24
C GLY A 260 17.27 -21.04 -10.56
N ASP A 261 17.27 -22.29 -10.99
CA ASP A 261 16.13 -22.97 -11.65
C ASP A 261 15.14 -23.62 -10.68
N GLN A 262 15.24 -23.32 -9.40
CA GLN A 262 14.47 -24.02 -8.39
C GLN A 262 13.07 -23.44 -8.19
N SER A 263 12.13 -24.33 -7.87
CA SER A 263 10.78 -23.93 -7.49
C SER A 263 10.81 -22.94 -6.32
N LEU A 264 10.12 -21.81 -6.50
CA LEU A 264 9.96 -20.79 -5.46
C LEU A 264 9.15 -21.33 -4.28
N LEU A 265 8.17 -22.18 -4.55
CA LEU A 265 7.25 -22.75 -3.57
C LEU A 265 6.87 -24.18 -3.95
N ASP A 266 7.11 -25.10 -3.01
CA ASP A 266 6.64 -26.47 -3.10
C ASP A 266 5.71 -26.77 -1.93
N VAL A 267 4.50 -27.23 -2.23
CA VAL A 267 3.50 -27.61 -1.22
C VAL A 267 3.14 -29.08 -1.39
N VAL A 268 3.49 -29.90 -0.40
CA VAL A 268 3.06 -31.29 -0.26
C VAL A 268 1.86 -31.34 0.68
N GLY A 269 0.85 -32.15 0.36
CA GLY A 269 -0.39 -32.28 1.16
C GLY A 269 -1.42 -31.16 0.94
N GLY A 270 -1.15 -30.22 0.02
CA GLY A 270 -2.02 -29.10 -0.33
C GLY A 270 -2.35 -29.01 -1.82
N LYS A 271 -3.27 -28.09 -2.18
CA LYS A 271 -3.58 -27.71 -3.57
C LYS A 271 -3.83 -26.20 -3.68
N ASN A 272 -3.81 -25.69 -4.91
CA ASN A 272 -4.05 -24.27 -5.23
C ASN A 272 -3.16 -23.33 -4.40
N SER A 273 -1.87 -23.67 -4.34
CA SER A 273 -0.88 -22.88 -3.62
C SER A 273 -0.55 -21.61 -4.39
N GLN A 274 -0.60 -20.46 -3.72
CA GLN A 274 -0.28 -19.15 -4.28
C GLN A 274 0.60 -18.36 -3.30
N ILE A 275 1.51 -17.55 -3.85
CA ILE A 275 2.33 -16.62 -3.06
C ILE A 275 1.99 -15.21 -3.47
N SER A 276 1.90 -14.33 -2.49
CA SER A 276 1.72 -12.90 -2.72
C SER A 276 2.62 -12.11 -1.77
N PHE A 277 3.20 -11.02 -2.27
CA PHE A 277 4.12 -10.17 -1.52
C PHE A 277 3.46 -8.84 -1.19
N SER A 278 3.63 -8.41 0.05
CA SER A 278 3.22 -7.08 0.53
C SER A 278 4.44 -6.34 1.04
N ILE A 279 4.57 -5.08 0.65
CA ILE A 279 5.76 -4.27 0.94
C ILE A 279 5.33 -2.98 1.62
N ILE A 280 5.95 -2.69 2.77
CA ILE A 280 5.87 -1.38 3.42
C ILE A 280 7.27 -0.81 3.55
N ARG A 281 7.41 0.47 3.21
CA ARG A 281 8.59 1.25 3.56
C ARG A 281 8.37 1.91 4.90
N ASN A 282 9.08 1.43 5.91
CA ASN A 282 9.15 2.07 7.21
C ASN A 282 10.46 2.86 7.32
N VAL A 283 10.42 4.00 7.99
CA VAL A 283 11.59 4.87 8.09
C VAL A 283 12.05 4.80 9.55
N TYR A 284 13.21 4.18 9.81
CA TYR A 284 13.82 4.04 11.14
C TYR A 284 15.11 4.88 11.24
N SER A 285 15.46 5.36 12.44
CA SER A 285 16.77 6.01 12.63
C SER A 285 17.89 4.97 12.70
N ALA A 286 19.12 5.35 12.34
CA ALA A 286 20.28 4.45 12.39
C ALA A 286 20.63 3.96 13.80
N ARG A 287 20.17 4.65 14.86
CA ARG A 287 20.39 4.27 16.26
C ARG A 287 19.38 3.22 16.74
N ASP A 288 18.14 3.27 16.25
CA ASP A 288 17.09 2.27 16.56
C ASP A 288 17.48 0.87 16.07
N LEU A 289 18.24 0.78 14.97
CA LEU A 289 18.72 -0.48 14.38
C LEU A 289 19.73 -1.20 15.30
N VAL A 290 20.56 -0.45 16.03
CA VAL A 290 21.54 -1.02 16.98
C VAL A 290 20.87 -1.43 18.29
N VAL A 291 19.85 -0.69 18.72
CA VAL A 291 19.11 -0.99 19.95
C VAL A 291 18.16 -2.17 19.76
N HIS A 292 17.53 -2.35 18.58
CA HIS A 292 16.70 -3.53 18.29
C HIS A 292 17.50 -4.84 18.30
N ASP A 293 18.69 -4.88 17.69
CA ASP A 293 19.56 -6.07 17.70
C ASP A 293 20.03 -6.44 19.13
N GLN A 294 20.31 -5.42 19.95
CA GLN A 294 20.75 -5.63 21.34
C GLN A 294 19.60 -5.95 22.32
N MET A 295 18.39 -5.43 22.08
CA MET A 295 17.23 -5.62 22.97
C MET A 295 16.38 -6.86 22.63
N ASN A 296 16.58 -7.50 21.48
CA ASN A 296 15.87 -8.75 21.15
C ASN A 296 16.23 -9.94 22.06
N LYS A 297 17.23 -9.78 22.94
CA LYS A 297 17.57 -10.76 24.00
C LYS A 297 16.80 -10.56 25.30
N GLN A 298 16.11 -9.43 25.52
CA GLN A 298 15.37 -9.13 26.74
C GLN A 298 14.20 -8.16 26.48
N ALA A 299 12.97 -8.65 26.26
CA ALA A 299 11.72 -8.11 26.85
C ALA A 299 10.45 -8.66 26.19
N GLY A 300 9.72 -9.53 26.89
CA GLY A 300 8.34 -9.92 26.59
C GLY A 300 7.29 -8.83 26.87
N ILE A 301 7.62 -7.57 26.59
CA ILE A 301 6.72 -6.40 26.77
C ILE A 301 6.44 -5.70 25.42
N ILE A 302 7.10 -6.11 24.33
CA ILE A 302 7.00 -5.47 23.00
C ILE A 302 5.91 -6.13 22.11
N ASP A 303 5.30 -7.24 22.54
CA ASP A 303 4.24 -7.95 21.80
C ASP A 303 2.95 -7.12 21.57
N PHE A 304 2.78 -6.00 22.28
CA PHE A 304 1.65 -5.07 22.13
C PHE A 304 1.94 -3.84 21.26
N SER A 305 2.95 -3.89 20.39
CA SER A 305 3.22 -2.79 19.45
C SER A 305 2.40 -2.94 18.17
N ILE A 306 1.88 -1.84 17.61
CA ILE A 306 1.14 -1.82 16.32
C ILE A 306 1.99 -2.46 15.19
N TYR A 307 3.31 -2.49 15.35
CA TYR A 307 4.27 -3.09 14.43
C TYR A 307 4.22 -4.62 14.38
N SER A 308 3.68 -5.30 15.40
CA SER A 308 3.50 -6.76 15.37
C SER A 308 2.34 -7.19 14.47
N LEU A 309 1.35 -6.31 14.24
CA LEU A 309 0.19 -6.61 13.40
C LEU A 309 0.59 -6.87 11.94
N PRO A 310 -0.14 -7.72 11.20
CA PRO A 310 0.02 -7.86 9.76
C PRO A 310 0.01 -6.51 9.03
N ILE A 311 0.83 -6.38 8.00
CA ILE A 311 1.00 -5.17 7.18
C ILE A 311 -0.35 -4.59 6.70
N GLU A 312 -1.29 -5.47 6.34
CA GLU A 312 -2.63 -5.06 5.92
C GLU A 312 -3.43 -4.38 7.04
N GLN A 313 -3.30 -4.88 8.28
CA GLN A 313 -3.97 -4.34 9.45
C GLN A 313 -3.33 -3.02 9.90
N GLN A 314 -2.00 -2.89 9.80
CA GLN A 314 -1.29 -1.65 10.14
C GLN A 314 -1.78 -0.45 9.32
N ASN A 315 -2.04 -0.64 8.01
CA ASN A 315 -2.55 0.42 7.16
C ASN A 315 -3.96 0.89 7.56
N ALA A 316 -4.82 -0.03 8.00
CA ALA A 316 -6.14 0.33 8.53
C ALA A 316 -5.99 1.13 9.85
N PHE A 317 -5.08 0.70 10.73
CA PHE A 317 -4.77 1.42 11.96
C PHE A 317 -4.21 2.82 11.71
N LYS A 318 -3.33 3.00 10.72
CA LYS A 318 -2.85 4.33 10.30
C LYS A 318 -4.00 5.28 9.99
N MET A 319 -5.00 4.83 9.22
CA MET A 319 -6.18 5.65 8.91
C MET A 319 -7.03 5.96 10.14
N ILE A 320 -7.23 4.99 11.03
CA ILE A 320 -8.03 5.18 12.26
C ILE A 320 -7.34 6.17 13.21
N LEU A 321 -6.03 6.08 13.36
CA LEU A 321 -5.24 6.95 14.24
C LEU A 321 -5.24 8.41 13.77
N LEU A 322 -5.44 8.67 12.47
CA LEU A 322 -5.59 10.02 11.94
C LEU A 322 -6.95 10.66 12.26
N LEU A 323 -7.98 9.87 12.60
CA LEU A 323 -9.33 10.37 12.84
C LEU A 323 -9.40 11.48 13.90
N PRO A 324 -8.71 11.38 15.06
CA PRO A 324 -8.75 12.45 16.06
C PRO A 324 -8.05 13.73 15.62
N ILE A 325 -7.08 13.65 14.72
CA ILE A 325 -6.49 14.86 14.11
C ILE A 325 -7.57 15.58 13.29
N GLY A 326 -8.34 14.84 12.49
CA GLY A 326 -9.50 15.38 11.79
C GLY A 326 -10.51 16.03 12.74
N ALA A 327 -10.78 15.38 13.89
CA ALA A 327 -11.67 15.94 14.92
C ALA A 327 -11.16 17.26 15.50
N LEU A 328 -9.86 17.36 15.80
CA LEU A 328 -9.24 18.60 16.28
C LEU A 328 -9.42 19.74 15.28
N ILE A 329 -9.16 19.47 13.98
CA ILE A 329 -9.36 20.44 12.92
C ILE A 329 -10.82 20.91 12.87
N VAL A 330 -11.79 19.98 12.91
CA VAL A 330 -13.21 20.36 12.94
C VAL A 330 -13.55 21.24 14.13
N VAL A 331 -13.05 20.91 15.32
CA VAL A 331 -13.26 21.71 16.53
C VAL A 331 -12.69 23.12 16.37
N ILE A 332 -11.48 23.26 15.81
CA ILE A 332 -10.86 24.56 15.49
C ILE A 332 -11.71 25.35 14.50
N MET A 333 -12.10 24.72 13.37
CA MET A 333 -12.91 25.39 12.34
C MET A 333 -14.26 25.87 12.90
N ARG A 334 -14.88 25.08 13.78
CA ARG A 334 -16.20 25.38 14.33
C ARG A 334 -16.16 26.38 15.49
N LEU A 335 -15.22 26.24 16.42
CA LEU A 335 -15.17 27.05 17.65
C LEU A 335 -14.36 28.33 17.50
N LEU A 336 -13.21 28.28 16.83
CA LEU A 336 -12.35 29.47 16.66
C LEU A 336 -12.74 30.28 15.43
N ILE A 337 -12.93 29.63 14.29
CA ILE A 337 -13.26 30.33 13.03
C ILE A 337 -14.75 30.63 12.94
N GLY A 338 -15.60 29.69 13.38
CA GLY A 338 -17.05 29.84 13.33
C GLY A 338 -17.67 29.37 12.02
N LEU A 339 -17.02 28.46 11.29
CA LEU A 339 -17.62 27.85 10.11
C LEU A 339 -18.86 27.03 10.50
N ARG A 340 -19.92 27.18 9.72
CA ARG A 340 -21.11 26.34 9.81
C ARG A 340 -20.88 25.08 9.00
N THR A 341 -20.95 23.93 9.67
CA THR A 341 -20.80 22.60 9.07
C THR A 341 -22.05 21.78 9.36
N SER A 342 -22.32 20.78 8.54
CA SER A 342 -23.42 19.84 8.74
C SER A 342 -23.03 18.81 9.79
N GLY A 343 -23.05 19.23 11.05
CA GLY A 343 -22.55 18.45 12.18
C GLY A 343 -21.02 18.46 12.32
N THR A 344 -20.51 17.68 13.28
CA THR A 344 -19.08 17.58 13.60
C THR A 344 -18.40 16.38 12.95
N PHE A 345 -19.15 15.31 12.71
CA PHE A 345 -18.59 14.07 12.17
C PHE A 345 -18.47 14.09 10.64
N MET A 346 -19.40 14.78 9.98
CA MET A 346 -19.51 14.77 8.53
C MET A 346 -18.27 15.30 7.80
N PRO A 347 -17.63 16.44 8.21
CA PRO A 347 -16.39 16.87 7.56
C PRO A 347 -15.25 15.85 7.69
N ILE A 348 -15.21 15.11 8.81
CA ILE A 348 -14.19 14.07 9.05
C ILE A 348 -14.41 12.90 8.10
N LEU A 349 -15.65 12.44 7.94
CA LEU A 349 -16.00 11.39 6.99
C LEU A 349 -15.66 11.79 5.55
N ILE A 350 -15.99 13.02 5.16
CA ILE A 350 -15.66 13.53 3.82
C ILE A 350 -14.14 13.55 3.64
N ALA A 351 -13.36 13.99 4.63
CA ALA A 351 -11.90 13.97 4.56
C ALA A 351 -11.36 12.54 4.36
N LEU A 352 -11.91 11.54 5.06
CA LEU A 352 -11.53 10.14 4.88
C LEU A 352 -11.83 9.63 3.46
N ALA A 353 -12.98 10.00 2.89
CA ALA A 353 -13.31 9.66 1.51
C ALA A 353 -12.32 10.29 0.51
N LEU A 354 -11.87 11.52 0.75
CA LEU A 354 -10.85 12.21 -0.06
C LEU A 354 -9.46 11.55 0.05
N ILE A 355 -9.09 11.02 1.23
CA ILE A 355 -7.83 10.27 1.43
C ILE A 355 -7.80 9.03 0.53
N GLN A 356 -8.91 8.30 0.39
CA GLN A 356 -8.96 7.08 -0.40
C GLN A 356 -9.01 7.30 -1.92
N THR A 357 -9.55 8.44 -2.38
CA THR A 357 -9.82 8.71 -3.80
C THR A 357 -8.88 9.71 -4.45
N THR A 358 -7.96 10.31 -3.68
CA THR A 358 -7.19 11.53 -4.00
C THR A 358 -8.03 12.81 -3.92
N LEU A 359 -7.38 13.93 -3.56
CA LEU A 359 -8.08 15.19 -3.29
C LEU A 359 -8.90 15.70 -4.48
N LEU A 360 -8.29 15.79 -5.66
CA LEU A 360 -8.93 16.40 -6.84
C LEU A 360 -10.08 15.52 -7.34
N THR A 361 -9.82 14.25 -7.57
CA THR A 361 -10.81 13.28 -8.05
C THR A 361 -11.94 13.11 -7.02
N GLY A 362 -11.59 13.03 -5.74
CA GLY A 362 -12.55 12.94 -4.65
C GLY A 362 -13.49 14.14 -4.56
N ILE A 363 -12.99 15.37 -4.73
CA ILE A 363 -13.83 16.58 -4.76
C ILE A 363 -14.77 16.55 -5.96
N ILE A 364 -14.27 16.19 -7.15
CA ILE A 364 -15.09 16.11 -8.37
C ILE A 364 -16.23 15.10 -8.19
N ILE A 365 -15.91 13.88 -7.73
CA ILE A 365 -16.89 12.84 -7.43
C ILE A 365 -17.89 13.31 -6.37
N PHE A 366 -17.41 13.88 -5.27
CA PHE A 366 -18.24 14.39 -4.18
C PHE A 366 -19.25 15.43 -4.69
N LEU A 367 -18.78 16.46 -5.40
CA LEU A 367 -19.64 17.52 -5.92
C LEU A 367 -20.66 17.00 -6.94
N THR A 368 -20.24 16.07 -7.79
CA THR A 368 -21.11 15.47 -8.81
C THR A 368 -22.20 14.64 -8.15
N VAL A 369 -21.82 13.70 -7.29
CA VAL A 369 -22.73 12.76 -6.64
C VAL A 369 -23.68 13.48 -5.69
N VAL A 370 -23.18 14.39 -4.85
CA VAL A 370 -24.01 15.17 -3.93
C VAL A 370 -24.90 16.14 -4.68
N GLY A 371 -24.37 16.83 -5.71
CA GLY A 371 -25.15 17.75 -6.54
C GLY A 371 -26.30 17.04 -7.26
N THR A 372 -26.02 15.94 -7.95
CA THR A 372 -27.05 15.15 -8.63
C THR A 372 -28.03 14.53 -7.63
N GLY A 373 -27.58 14.03 -6.49
CA GLY A 373 -28.45 13.49 -5.43
C GLY A 373 -29.44 14.53 -4.89
N LEU A 374 -29.00 15.77 -4.67
CA LEU A 374 -29.86 16.88 -4.27
C LEU A 374 -30.86 17.26 -5.37
N LEU A 375 -30.44 17.28 -6.65
CA LEU A 375 -31.33 17.53 -7.80
C LEU A 375 -32.43 16.47 -7.89
N ILE A 376 -32.06 15.19 -7.78
CA ILE A 376 -32.99 14.07 -7.78
C ILE A 376 -33.96 14.20 -6.62
N ARG A 377 -33.49 14.51 -5.41
CA ARG A 377 -34.41 14.72 -4.28
C ARG A 377 -35.38 15.86 -4.56
N SER A 378 -34.91 17.00 -5.09
CA SER A 378 -35.79 18.12 -5.45
C SER A 378 -36.84 17.73 -6.50
N TYR A 379 -36.55 16.74 -7.35
CA TYR A 379 -37.54 16.17 -8.25
C TYR A 379 -38.53 15.27 -7.50
N LEU A 380 -38.05 14.33 -6.69
CA LEU A 380 -38.89 13.41 -5.91
C LEU A 380 -39.72 14.10 -4.82
N SER A 381 -39.32 15.27 -4.31
CA SER A 381 -40.11 16.01 -3.32
C SER A 381 -41.41 16.58 -3.90
N ARG A 382 -41.51 16.68 -5.23
CA ARG A 382 -42.77 17.02 -5.92
C ARG A 382 -43.72 15.83 -6.03
N LEU A 383 -43.20 14.62 -5.81
CA LEU A 383 -44.00 13.41 -5.70
C LEU A 383 -44.38 13.30 -4.22
N ASN A 384 -45.67 13.17 -3.92
CA ASN A 384 -46.21 13.07 -2.55
C ASN A 384 -45.83 11.76 -1.86
N LEU A 385 -44.52 11.50 -1.75
CA LEU A 385 -43.92 10.30 -1.20
C LEU A 385 -43.69 10.47 0.30
N LEU A 386 -43.92 9.38 1.03
CA LEU A 386 -43.52 9.23 2.43
C LEU A 386 -42.00 9.46 2.57
N PHE A 387 -41.60 10.07 3.69
CA PHE A 387 -40.21 10.45 3.97
C PHE A 387 -39.23 9.29 3.79
N VAL A 388 -39.56 8.12 4.33
CA VAL A 388 -38.73 6.90 4.25
C VAL A 388 -38.56 6.43 2.80
N ALA A 389 -39.66 6.37 2.03
CA ALA A 389 -39.63 5.94 0.63
C ALA A 389 -38.79 6.90 -0.23
N ARG A 390 -38.85 8.21 0.07
CA ARG A 390 -38.09 9.25 -0.63
C ARG A 390 -36.59 9.08 -0.43
N ILE A 391 -36.13 8.88 0.81
CA ILE A 391 -34.69 8.71 1.13
C ILE A 391 -34.14 7.45 0.46
N SER A 392 -34.86 6.33 0.56
CA SER A 392 -34.44 5.08 -0.08
C SER A 392 -34.30 5.22 -1.60
N ALA A 393 -35.24 5.91 -2.25
CA ALA A 393 -35.17 6.15 -3.70
C ALA A 393 -33.95 7.01 -4.08
N VAL A 394 -33.63 8.06 -3.32
CA VAL A 394 -32.43 8.88 -3.56
C VAL A 394 -31.16 8.04 -3.43
N ILE A 395 -31.05 7.20 -2.41
CA ILE A 395 -29.88 6.31 -2.22
C ILE A 395 -29.73 5.34 -3.40
N ILE A 396 -30.81 4.69 -3.85
CA ILE A 396 -30.77 3.76 -4.99
C ILE A 396 -30.28 4.46 -6.26
N VAL A 397 -30.80 5.67 -6.57
CA VAL A 397 -30.39 6.41 -7.76
C VAL A 397 -28.92 6.84 -7.67
N VAL A 398 -28.46 7.26 -6.48
CA VAL A 398 -27.05 7.61 -6.26
C VAL A 398 -26.14 6.41 -6.49
N ILE A 399 -26.48 5.23 -5.96
CA ILE A 399 -25.72 3.99 -6.18
C ILE A 399 -25.68 3.67 -7.69
N ALA A 400 -26.80 3.79 -8.40
CA ALA A 400 -26.86 3.58 -9.85
C ALA A 400 -25.98 4.57 -10.63
N ILE A 401 -25.90 5.83 -10.21
CA ILE A 401 -25.02 6.84 -10.81
C ILE A 401 -23.56 6.47 -10.59
N ILE A 402 -23.16 6.15 -9.36
CA ILE A 402 -21.78 5.76 -9.05
C ILE A 402 -21.38 4.51 -9.85
N ALA A 403 -22.26 3.51 -9.92
CA ALA A 403 -22.05 2.32 -10.75
C ALA A 403 -21.88 2.68 -12.23
N SER A 404 -22.72 3.56 -12.77
CA SER A 404 -22.65 4.01 -14.16
C SER A 404 -21.35 4.77 -14.46
N ILE A 405 -20.93 5.68 -13.57
CA ILE A 405 -19.65 6.40 -13.68
C ILE A 405 -18.48 5.41 -13.65
N SER A 406 -18.52 4.42 -12.76
CA SER A 406 -17.46 3.40 -12.64
C SER A 406 -17.33 2.57 -13.93
N ILE A 407 -18.45 2.12 -14.50
CA ILE A 407 -18.48 1.35 -15.76
C ILE A 407 -17.97 2.21 -16.93
N LEU A 408 -18.39 3.48 -17.00
CA LEU A 408 -17.99 4.39 -18.07
C LEU A 408 -16.49 4.74 -17.98
N SER A 409 -15.98 4.98 -16.77
CA SER A 409 -14.57 5.25 -16.53
C SER A 409 -13.66 4.09 -16.93
N ASN A 410 -14.10 2.86 -16.64
CA ASN A 410 -13.38 1.64 -17.06
C ASN A 410 -13.28 1.53 -18.59
N LYS A 411 -14.34 1.90 -19.33
CA LYS A 411 -14.31 1.93 -20.79
C LYS A 411 -13.45 3.06 -21.38
N LEU A 412 -13.24 4.15 -20.64
CA LEU A 412 -12.43 5.29 -21.05
C LEU A 412 -10.94 5.17 -20.66
N GLY A 413 -10.53 4.06 -20.04
CA GLY A 413 -9.15 3.86 -19.59
C GLY A 413 -8.72 4.80 -18.45
N LEU A 414 -9.68 5.38 -17.74
CA LEU A 414 -9.44 6.21 -16.57
C LEU A 414 -9.39 5.32 -15.33
N ASP A 415 -8.21 4.76 -15.03
CA ASP A 415 -7.97 3.85 -13.89
C ASP A 415 -8.34 4.45 -12.52
N GLN A 416 -8.38 5.78 -12.43
CA GLN A 416 -8.60 6.51 -11.16
C GLN A 416 -10.04 6.45 -10.64
N ALA A 417 -11.07 6.19 -11.46
CA ALA A 417 -12.44 6.04 -10.95
C ALA A 417 -12.80 4.59 -10.59
N MET A 418 -11.88 3.64 -10.76
CA MET A 418 -12.10 2.22 -10.44
C MET A 418 -11.94 1.89 -8.95
N THR A 419 -11.59 2.87 -8.11
CA THR A 419 -11.28 2.70 -6.68
C THR A 419 -12.35 3.23 -5.72
N VAL A 420 -13.60 3.43 -6.18
CA VAL A 420 -14.71 3.72 -5.24
C VAL A 420 -15.06 2.46 -4.45
N THR A 421 -14.39 2.27 -3.32
CA THR A 421 -14.69 1.19 -2.36
C THR A 421 -16.04 1.46 -1.67
N PHE A 422 -16.59 0.44 -0.99
CA PHE A 422 -17.85 0.56 -0.25
C PHE A 422 -17.83 1.70 0.78
N PHE A 423 -16.67 2.01 1.35
CA PHE A 423 -16.57 2.96 2.44
C PHE A 423 -16.80 4.43 2.01
N PRO A 424 -16.12 5.00 1.00
CA PRO A 424 -16.48 6.29 0.41
C PRO A 424 -17.92 6.33 -0.10
N MET A 425 -18.44 5.23 -0.67
CA MET A 425 -19.82 5.16 -1.12
C MET A 425 -20.81 5.36 0.05
N ILE A 426 -20.65 4.64 1.16
CA ILE A 426 -21.49 4.78 2.36
C ILE A 426 -21.42 6.22 2.89
N ILE A 427 -20.22 6.82 2.94
CA ILE A 427 -20.02 8.20 3.38
C ILE A 427 -20.76 9.19 2.49
N LEU A 428 -20.68 9.02 1.17
CA LEU A 428 -21.37 9.87 0.19
C LEU A 428 -22.89 9.72 0.31
N SER A 429 -23.41 8.49 0.45
CA SER A 429 -24.84 8.25 0.66
C SER A 429 -25.35 8.90 1.95
N TRP A 430 -24.63 8.73 3.06
CA TRP A 430 -24.93 9.39 4.34
C TRP A 430 -24.91 10.93 4.22
N THR A 431 -23.92 11.45 3.48
CA THR A 431 -23.79 12.88 3.20
C THR A 431 -25.01 13.40 2.45
N ILE A 432 -25.47 12.69 1.43
CA ILE A 432 -26.66 13.06 0.66
C ILE A 432 -27.91 13.00 1.52
N GLU A 433 -28.08 11.95 2.31
CA GLU A 433 -29.20 11.84 3.24
C GLU A 433 -29.26 13.08 4.16
N ARG A 434 -28.15 13.36 4.86
CA ARG A 434 -28.08 14.49 5.80
C ARG A 434 -28.29 15.84 5.13
N MET A 435 -27.62 16.10 4.01
CA MET A 435 -27.75 17.38 3.28
C MET A 435 -29.15 17.57 2.75
N SER A 436 -29.80 16.49 2.38
CA SER A 436 -31.07 16.58 1.72
C SER A 436 -32.21 16.67 2.75
N VAL A 437 -32.05 16.12 3.96
CA VAL A 437 -32.91 16.47 5.13
C VAL A 437 -32.74 17.95 5.49
N LEU A 438 -31.49 18.45 5.57
CA LEU A 438 -31.21 19.86 5.83
C LEU A 438 -31.84 20.79 4.78
N TRP A 439 -31.89 20.35 3.51
CA TRP A 439 -32.56 21.08 2.44
C TRP A 439 -34.06 21.28 2.71
N GLU A 440 -34.70 20.28 3.32
CA GLU A 440 -36.14 20.28 3.59
C GLU A 440 -36.47 21.05 4.88
N GLU A 441 -35.62 20.96 5.89
CA GLU A 441 -35.80 21.63 7.18
C GLU A 441 -35.42 23.12 7.12
N ASP A 442 -34.22 23.45 6.61
CA ASP A 442 -33.62 24.79 6.68
C ASP A 442 -33.49 25.48 5.30
N GLY A 443 -33.84 24.77 4.23
CA GLY A 443 -33.85 25.29 2.87
C GLY A 443 -32.50 25.18 2.12
N PRO A 444 -32.51 25.48 0.80
CA PRO A 444 -31.35 25.30 -0.08
C PRO A 444 -30.13 26.13 0.33
N ARG A 445 -30.36 27.36 0.81
CA ARG A 445 -29.29 28.28 1.20
C ARG A 445 -28.46 27.71 2.34
N GLU A 446 -29.11 27.11 3.33
CA GLU A 446 -28.40 26.55 4.47
C GLU A 446 -27.60 25.30 4.06
N VAL A 447 -28.09 24.51 3.11
CA VAL A 447 -27.33 23.38 2.53
C VAL A 447 -26.06 23.84 1.81
N PHE A 448 -26.11 24.92 1.03
CA PHE A 448 -24.91 25.45 0.39
C PHE A 448 -23.89 25.96 1.42
N ILE A 449 -24.36 26.65 2.48
CA ILE A 449 -23.48 27.18 3.54
C ILE A 449 -22.85 26.04 4.34
N GLN A 450 -23.66 25.10 4.85
CA GLN A 450 -23.18 23.98 5.67
C GLN A 450 -22.42 22.94 4.84
N GLY A 451 -22.85 22.69 3.60
CA GLY A 451 -22.17 21.82 2.64
C GLY A 451 -20.82 22.37 2.23
N GLY A 452 -20.75 23.63 1.83
CA GLY A 452 -19.50 24.31 1.52
C GLY A 452 -18.56 24.38 2.72
N GLY A 453 -19.08 24.71 3.91
CA GLY A 453 -18.31 24.73 5.16
C GLY A 453 -17.78 23.36 5.55
N SER A 454 -18.56 22.30 5.35
CA SER A 454 -18.15 20.91 5.62
C SER A 454 -17.07 20.44 4.63
N LEU A 455 -17.23 20.75 3.35
CA LEU A 455 -16.24 20.42 2.32
C LEU A 455 -14.93 21.18 2.55
N LEU A 456 -14.99 22.47 2.84
CA LEU A 456 -13.80 23.28 3.16
C LEU A 456 -13.07 22.74 4.38
N THR A 457 -13.80 22.42 5.45
CA THR A 457 -13.24 21.80 6.66
C THR A 457 -12.62 20.44 6.34
N ALA A 458 -13.26 19.64 5.49
CA ALA A 458 -12.75 18.34 5.06
C ALA A 458 -11.45 18.46 4.25
N VAL A 459 -11.33 19.45 3.37
CA VAL A 459 -10.10 19.72 2.61
C VAL A 459 -8.96 20.11 3.54
N ILE A 460 -9.21 20.97 4.53
CA ILE A 460 -8.19 21.34 5.52
C ILE A 460 -7.80 20.12 6.36
N ALA A 461 -8.78 19.35 6.85
CA ALA A 461 -8.52 18.12 7.58
C ALA A 461 -7.71 17.12 6.74
N TYR A 462 -8.02 16.97 5.45
CA TYR A 462 -7.25 16.16 4.51
C TYR A 462 -5.79 16.62 4.43
N ILE A 463 -5.51 17.92 4.33
CA ILE A 463 -4.14 18.44 4.22
C ILE A 463 -3.32 18.11 5.47
N PHE A 464 -3.92 18.22 6.66
CA PHE A 464 -3.25 17.88 7.91
C PHE A 464 -3.09 16.36 8.07
N MET A 465 -4.11 15.58 7.75
CA MET A 465 -4.08 14.12 7.87
C MET A 465 -3.14 13.44 6.87
N THR A 466 -2.90 14.06 5.71
CA THR A 466 -1.95 13.56 4.70
C THR A 466 -0.54 14.17 4.84
N ASN A 467 -0.30 15.00 5.86
CA ASN A 467 1.04 15.52 6.13
C ASN A 467 1.94 14.40 6.69
N ARG A 468 3.09 14.17 6.03
CA ARG A 468 4.06 13.12 6.39
C ARG A 468 4.49 13.16 7.86
N THR A 469 4.66 14.36 8.44
CA THR A 469 5.07 14.52 9.84
C THR A 469 3.95 14.14 10.79
N ILE A 470 2.71 14.54 10.49
CA ILE A 470 1.54 14.23 11.33
C ILE A 470 1.23 12.73 11.28
N GLU A 471 1.26 12.14 10.08
CA GLU A 471 1.09 10.70 9.90
C GLU A 471 2.17 9.92 10.66
N TYR A 472 3.43 10.33 10.53
CA TYR A 472 4.55 9.73 11.24
C TYR A 472 4.37 9.80 12.76
N LEU A 473 4.12 11.00 13.30
CA LEU A 473 3.97 11.21 14.74
C LEU A 473 2.79 10.43 15.32
N THR A 474 1.65 10.44 14.62
CA THR A 474 0.43 9.78 15.09
C THR A 474 0.56 8.26 15.09
N PHE A 475 1.31 7.68 14.15
CA PHE A 475 1.54 6.24 14.10
C PHE A 475 2.60 5.75 15.09
N ASN A 476 3.72 6.48 15.23
CA ASN A 476 4.85 6.05 16.09
C ASN A 476 4.62 6.42 17.56
N PHE A 477 3.87 7.50 17.81
CA PHE A 477 3.54 8.02 19.13
C PHE A 477 2.01 8.16 19.29
N PRO A 478 1.25 7.05 19.34
CA PRO A 478 -0.20 7.09 19.58
C PRO A 478 -0.57 7.76 20.91
N GLU A 479 0.36 7.91 21.85
CA GLU A 479 0.20 8.65 23.10
C GLU A 479 -0.12 10.14 22.87
N LEU A 480 0.30 10.70 21.73
CA LEU A 480 -0.08 12.05 21.32
C LEU A 480 -1.59 12.22 21.14
N MET A 481 -2.36 11.13 21.02
CA MET A 481 -3.83 11.20 21.04
C MET A 481 -4.37 11.73 22.37
N LEU A 482 -3.67 11.51 23.49
CA LEU A 482 -4.04 12.08 24.79
C LEU A 482 -3.81 13.60 24.82
N VAL A 483 -2.69 14.05 24.23
CA VAL A 483 -2.40 15.47 24.04
C VAL A 483 -3.48 16.10 23.17
N ASN A 484 -3.82 15.45 22.06
CA ASN A 484 -4.88 15.90 21.17
C ASN A 484 -6.25 15.99 21.88
N LEU A 485 -6.61 14.97 22.67
CA LEU A 485 -7.82 14.98 23.48
C LEU A 485 -7.82 16.15 24.47
N ALA A 486 -6.69 16.42 25.13
CA ALA A 486 -6.55 17.55 26.04
C ALA A 486 -6.76 18.89 25.31
N LEU A 487 -6.21 19.05 24.10
CA LEU A 487 -6.43 20.23 23.27
C LEU A 487 -7.91 20.41 22.90
N ILE A 488 -8.60 19.34 22.51
CA ILE A 488 -10.05 19.38 22.22
C ILE A 488 -10.84 19.82 23.45
N LEU A 489 -10.51 19.30 24.65
CA LEU A 489 -11.18 19.67 25.90
C LEU A 489 -10.96 21.15 26.26
N ILE A 490 -9.74 21.67 26.07
CA ILE A 490 -9.43 23.10 26.26
C ILE A 490 -10.27 23.95 25.30
N LEU A 491 -10.28 23.60 24.01
CA LEU A 491 -11.05 24.30 22.99
C LEU A 491 -12.55 24.22 23.27
N GLY A 492 -13.05 23.12 23.83
CA GLY A 492 -14.45 22.97 24.23
C GLY A 492 -14.92 23.98 25.29
N GLN A 493 -14.02 24.59 26.06
CA GLN A 493 -14.33 25.67 27.00
C GLN A 493 -14.19 27.08 26.40
N TYR A 494 -13.83 27.19 25.12
CA TYR A 494 -13.63 28.49 24.47
C TYR A 494 -14.98 29.22 24.34
N THR A 495 -15.12 30.32 25.09
CA THR A 495 -16.28 31.24 25.03
C THR A 495 -15.92 32.58 24.37
N GLY A 496 -14.75 32.69 23.74
CA GLY A 496 -14.32 33.91 23.06
C GLY A 496 -15.07 34.15 21.74
N TYR A 497 -14.90 35.34 21.17
CA TYR A 497 -15.49 35.66 19.87
C TYR A 497 -14.90 34.80 18.76
N ARG A 498 -15.74 34.43 17.79
CA ARG A 498 -15.31 33.69 16.59
C ARG A 498 -14.64 34.66 15.62
N LEU A 499 -13.65 34.19 14.85
CA LEU A 499 -12.97 35.01 13.83
C LEU A 499 -13.96 35.60 12.81
N SER A 500 -14.96 34.81 12.41
CA SER A 500 -16.04 35.26 11.52
C SER A 500 -16.91 36.36 12.15
N GLU A 501 -17.06 36.38 13.47
CA GLU A 501 -17.81 37.42 14.18
C GLU A 501 -17.00 38.71 14.28
N LEU A 502 -15.71 38.64 14.55
CA LEU A 502 -14.78 39.78 14.55
C LEU A 502 -14.79 40.50 13.20
N TYR A 503 -14.74 39.75 12.09
CA TYR A 503 -14.83 40.34 10.75
C TYR A 503 -16.18 41.02 10.48
N ARG A 504 -17.29 40.40 10.93
CA ARG A 504 -18.63 40.97 10.80
C ARG A 504 -18.80 42.27 11.61
N PHE A 505 -18.27 42.32 12.83
CA PHE A 505 -18.35 43.51 13.68
C PHE A 505 -17.49 44.66 13.13
N HIS A 506 -16.30 44.37 12.60
CA HIS A 506 -15.48 45.39 11.94
C HIS A 506 -16.15 45.96 10.67
N ALA A 507 -16.87 45.13 9.90
CA ALA A 507 -17.64 45.59 8.74
C ALA A 507 -18.83 46.48 9.12
N LEU A 508 -19.48 46.23 10.26
CA LEU A 508 -20.57 47.05 10.79
C LEU A 508 -20.06 48.41 11.31
N GLU A 509 -18.89 48.42 11.96
CA GLU A 509 -18.23 49.64 12.42
C GLU A 509 -17.87 50.57 11.24
N ARG A 510 -17.32 50.02 10.15
CA ARG A 510 -17.06 50.81 8.92
C ARG A 510 -18.33 51.35 8.27
N ARG A 511 -19.45 50.62 8.30
CA ARG A 511 -20.75 51.09 7.77
C ARG A 511 -21.36 52.23 8.60
N ASN A 512 -21.23 52.16 9.93
CA ASN A 512 -21.71 53.23 10.82
C ASN A 512 -20.89 54.53 10.71
N VAL A 513 -19.61 54.44 10.35
CA VAL A 513 -18.77 55.62 10.07
C VAL A 513 -19.10 56.24 8.70
N ALA A 514 -19.48 55.42 7.71
CA ALA A 514 -19.88 55.90 6.37
C ALA A 514 -21.30 56.50 6.33
N GLY A 515 -22.22 56.09 7.20
CA GLY A 515 -23.58 56.64 7.31
C GLY A 515 -23.72 57.91 8.18
N LYS A 516 -22.60 58.40 8.74
CA LYS A 516 -22.53 59.62 9.57
C LYS A 516 -21.79 60.79 8.89
N ARG A 517 -21.50 60.67 7.59
CA ARG A 517 -20.89 61.75 6.79
C ARG A 517 -21.87 62.35 5.80
#